data_AF-A0A4Q6UDJ2-F1
#
_entry.id   AF-A0A4Q6UDJ2-F1
#
_cell.length_a   1.000
_cell.length_b   1.000
_cell.length_c   1.000
_cell.angle_alpha   90.00
_cell.angle_beta   90.00
_cell.angle_gamma   90.00
#
_symmetry.space_group_name_H-M   'P 1'
#
loop_
_entity.id
_entity.type
_entity.pdbx_description
1 polymer ?
#
loop_
_entity_poly.entity_id
_entity_poly.type
_entity_poly.pdbx_seq_one_letter_code
_entity_poly.pdbx_strand_id
1 'polypeptide(L)'
;MSDEAHACLAAEVRHLTFRLDHLYRQQHQGDRTEPTRQRVARLEALLAALQGHPEALGAAAEYSRCRPAPPCPSCGAVRAP
;
A
#
# COMPACT_ATOMS: atom_id res chain seq x y z
N MET A 1 -26.74 -1.34 -7.20
CA MET A 1 -25.69 -2.27 -6.75
C MET A 1 -26.38 -3.59 -6.41
N SER A 2 -26.01 -4.70 -7.03
CA SER A 2 -26.60 -6.01 -6.75
C SER A 2 -26.11 -6.56 -5.40
N ASP A 3 -26.84 -7.51 -4.81
CA ASP A 3 -26.42 -8.18 -3.57
C ASP A 3 -25.06 -8.89 -3.73
N GLU A 4 -24.78 -9.41 -4.93
CA GLU A 4 -23.49 -9.98 -5.31
C GLU A 4 -22.36 -8.95 -5.26
N ALA A 5 -22.59 -7.72 -5.75
CA ALA A 5 -21.58 -6.66 -5.70
C ALA A 5 -21.25 -6.26 -4.25
N HIS A 6 -22.24 -6.23 -3.36
CA HIS A 6 -22.01 -5.99 -1.94
C HIS A 6 -21.25 -7.14 -1.27
N ALA A 7 -21.58 -8.39 -1.60
CA ALA A 7 -20.89 -9.56 -1.08
C ALA A 7 -19.42 -9.59 -1.53
N CYS A 8 -19.15 -9.27 -2.80
CA CYS A 8 -17.79 -9.15 -3.34
C CYS A 8 -17.01 -8.03 -2.66
N LEU A 9 -17.60 -6.84 -2.50
CA LEU A 9 -16.98 -5.71 -1.80
C LEU A 9 -16.63 -6.08 -0.35
N ALA A 10 -17.56 -6.71 0.36
CA ALA A 10 -17.34 -7.14 1.74
C ALA A 10 -16.24 -8.21 1.84
N ALA A 11 -16.12 -9.11 0.86
CA ALA A 11 -15.03 -10.08 0.79
C ALA A 11 -13.67 -9.41 0.57
N GLU A 12 -13.61 -8.42 -0.33
CA GLU A 12 -12.38 -7.66 -0.59
C GLU A 12 -11.93 -6.88 0.65
N VAL A 13 -12.86 -6.20 1.33
CA VAL A 13 -12.58 -5.50 2.59
C VAL A 13 -12.00 -6.46 3.64
N ARG A 14 -12.61 -7.64 3.83
CA ARG A 14 -12.09 -8.65 4.77
C ARG A 14 -10.69 -9.12 4.38
N HIS A 15 -10.45 -9.35 3.09
CA HIS A 15 -9.14 -9.79 2.59
C HIS A 15 -8.05 -8.75 2.85
N LEU A 16 -8.32 -7.48 2.57
CA LEU A 16 -7.37 -6.39 2.81
C LEU A 16 -7.07 -6.20 4.30
N THR A 17 -8.09 -6.22 5.15
CA THR A 17 -7.92 -6.12 6.61
C THR A 17 -7.05 -7.26 7.15
N PHE A 18 -7.30 -8.50 6.72
CA PHE A 18 -6.48 -9.65 7.13
C PHE A 18 -5.00 -9.47 6.75
N ARG A 19 -4.72 -8.95 5.55
CA ARG A 19 -3.35 -8.71 5.08
C ARG A 19 -2.67 -7.58 5.84
N LEU A 20 -3.40 -6.51 6.15
CA LEU A 20 -2.88 -5.40 6.97
C LEU A 20 -2.52 -5.88 8.37
N ASP A 21 -3.39 -6.66 9.02
CA ASP A 21 -3.10 -7.24 10.34
C ASP A 21 -1.82 -8.06 10.34
N HIS A 22 -1.60 -8.88 9.30
CA HIS A 22 -0.36 -9.63 9.16
C HIS A 22 0.87 -8.72 9.04
N LEU A 23 0.81 -7.68 8.20
CA LEU A 23 1.92 -6.73 8.04
C LEU A 23 2.19 -5.92 9.31
N TYR A 24 1.15 -5.49 10.02
CA TYR A 24 1.32 -4.80 11.31
C TYR A 24 1.97 -5.71 12.35
N ARG A 25 1.58 -6.99 12.42
CA ARG A 25 2.26 -7.97 13.29
C ARG A 25 3.74 -8.10 12.96
N GLN A 26 4.10 -8.13 11.67
CA GLN A 26 5.50 -8.13 11.25
C GLN A 26 6.24 -6.86 11.67
N GLN A 27 5.60 -5.68 11.53
CA GLN A 27 6.17 -4.41 12.00
C GLN A 27 6.37 -4.40 13.53
N HIS A 28 5.42 -4.95 14.28
CA HIS A 28 5.55 -5.12 15.74
C HIS A 28 6.67 -6.09 16.12
N GLN A 29 6.96 -7.09 15.29
CA GLN A 29 8.11 -8.00 15.44
C GLN A 29 9.45 -7.39 15.00
N GLY A 30 9.43 -6.15 14.46
CA GLY A 30 10.63 -5.41 14.11
C GLY A 30 10.90 -5.26 12.62
N ASP A 31 10.04 -5.80 11.74
CA ASP A 31 10.14 -5.54 10.29
C ASP A 31 9.73 -4.09 9.98
N ARG A 32 10.72 -3.20 10.05
CA ARG A 32 10.57 -1.79 9.68
C ARG A 32 11.12 -1.51 8.29
N THR A 33 11.25 -2.53 7.46
CA THR A 33 11.78 -2.36 6.12
C THR A 33 10.86 -1.48 5.28
N GLU A 34 11.46 -0.66 4.45
CA GLU A 34 10.74 0.24 3.56
C GLU A 34 9.75 -0.49 2.62
N PRO A 35 10.08 -1.67 2.05
CA PRO A 35 9.11 -2.46 1.29
C PRO A 35 7.87 -2.87 2.10
N THR A 36 8.03 -3.20 3.38
CA THR A 36 6.90 -3.54 4.25
C THR A 36 6.04 -2.31 4.53
N ARG A 37 6.64 -1.14 4.78
CA ARG A 37 5.91 0.14 4.93
C ARG A 37 5.14 0.53 3.67
N GLN A 38 5.73 0.38 2.50
CA GLN A 38 5.06 0.64 1.22
C GLN A 38 3.88 -0.29 0.98
N ARG A 39 4.02 -1.57 1.33
CA ARG A 39 2.91 -2.54 1.25
C ARG A 39 1.77 -2.16 2.18
N VAL A 40 2.07 -1.74 3.41
CA VAL A 40 1.06 -1.24 4.36
C VAL A 40 0.34 -0.02 3.78
N ALA A 41 1.07 1.02 3.38
CA ALA A 41 0.48 2.26 2.84
C ALA A 41 -0.41 2.00 1.61
N ARG A 42 0.01 1.09 0.72
CA ARG A 42 -0.80 0.72 -0.45
C ARG A 42 -2.09 0.00 -0.07
N LEU A 43 -2.03 -0.93 0.88
CA LEU A 43 -3.21 -1.68 1.32
C LEU A 43 -4.18 -0.80 2.13
N GLU A 44 -3.67 0.11 2.96
CA GLU A 44 -4.47 1.12 3.66
C GLU A 44 -5.23 2.01 2.66
N ALA A 45 -4.54 2.48 1.60
CA ALA A 45 -5.17 3.30 0.58
C ALA A 45 -6.23 2.55 -0.24
N LEU A 46 -6.00 1.28 -0.55
CA LEU A 46 -7.00 0.44 -1.22
C LEU A 46 -8.23 0.22 -0.33
N LEU A 47 -8.01 -0.07 0.96
CA LEU A 47 -9.10 -0.26 1.91
C LEU A 47 -9.93 1.03 2.08
N ALA A 48 -9.26 2.18 2.21
CA ALA A 48 -9.91 3.48 2.31
C ALA A 48 -10.74 3.79 1.05
N ALA A 49 -10.21 3.52 -0.15
CA ALA A 49 -10.94 3.72 -1.40
C ALA A 49 -12.21 2.85 -1.48
N LEU A 50 -12.14 1.58 -1.08
CA LEU A 50 -13.30 0.69 -1.03
C LEU A 50 -14.34 1.11 0.02
N GLN A 51 -13.93 1.89 1.02
CA GLN A 51 -14.80 2.45 2.07
C GLN A 51 -15.33 3.85 1.74
N GLY A 52 -15.03 4.41 0.57
CA GLY A 52 -15.55 5.70 0.11
C GLY A 52 -14.55 6.85 0.12
N HIS A 53 -13.26 6.57 0.28
CA HIS A 53 -12.17 7.56 0.30
C HIS A 53 -11.19 7.36 -0.87
N PRO A 54 -11.61 7.60 -2.13
CA PRO A 54 -10.79 7.35 -3.32
C PRO A 54 -9.49 8.18 -3.37
N GLU A 55 -9.45 9.34 -2.72
CA GLU A 55 -8.29 10.23 -2.60
C GLU A 55 -7.08 9.56 -1.95
N ALA A 56 -7.29 8.55 -1.10
CA ALA A 56 -6.22 7.82 -0.42
C ALA A 56 -5.27 7.12 -1.40
N LEU A 57 -5.75 6.72 -2.59
CA LEU A 57 -4.92 6.14 -3.65
C LEU A 57 -3.88 7.13 -4.19
N GLY A 58 -4.22 8.41 -4.28
CA GLY A 58 -3.31 9.47 -4.70
C GLY A 58 -2.15 9.63 -3.72
N ALA A 59 -2.47 9.72 -2.42
CA ALA A 59 -1.48 9.84 -1.35
C ALA A 59 -0.52 8.64 -1.29
N ALA A 60 -1.00 7.41 -1.44
CA ALA A 60 -0.13 6.23 -1.50
C ALA A 60 0.76 6.18 -2.76
N ALA A 61 0.26 6.68 -3.89
CA ALA A 61 1.06 6.80 -5.10
C ALA A 61 2.18 7.84 -4.95
N GLU A 62 1.91 8.96 -4.28
CA GLU A 62 2.92 9.99 -3.97
C GLU A 62 3.99 9.47 -3.00
N TYR A 63 3.59 8.74 -1.95
CA TYR A 63 4.53 8.06 -1.06
C TYR A 63 5.50 7.13 -1.82
N SER A 64 5.01 6.45 -2.86
CA SER A 64 5.84 5.58 -3.71
C SER A 64 6.72 6.36 -4.70
N ARG A 65 6.31 7.57 -5.11
CA ARG A 65 7.00 8.42 -6.09
C ARG A 65 8.10 9.29 -5.47
N CYS A 66 7.99 9.67 -4.21
CA CYS A 66 9.01 10.46 -3.49
C CYS A 66 10.32 9.70 -3.21
N ARG A 67 10.52 8.55 -3.87
CA ARG A 67 11.74 7.75 -3.77
C ARG A 67 12.84 8.35 -4.68
N PRO A 68 14.03 8.67 -4.16
CA PRO A 68 15.20 8.83 -5.02
C PRO A 68 15.49 7.48 -5.70
N ALA A 69 15.56 7.47 -7.03
CA ALA A 69 15.89 6.26 -7.79
C ALA A 69 17.15 5.61 -7.16
N PRO A 70 17.16 4.28 -6.96
CA PRO A 70 18.39 3.64 -6.50
C PRO A 70 19.51 4.00 -7.48
N PRO A 71 20.72 4.31 -6.99
CA PRO A 71 21.83 4.66 -7.88
C PRO A 71 22.05 3.52 -8.86
N CYS A 72 22.28 3.87 -10.13
CA CYS A 72 22.51 2.90 -11.19
C CYS A 72 23.64 1.92 -10.77
N PRO A 73 23.44 0.59 -10.82
CA PRO A 73 24.41 -0.37 -10.32
C PRO A 73 25.73 -0.37 -11.12
N SER A 74 25.75 0.19 -12.33
CA SER A 74 26.95 0.28 -13.17
C SER A 74 27.73 1.60 -13.02
N CYS A 75 27.09 2.69 -12.60
CA CYS A 75 27.73 4.01 -12.58
C CYS A 75 27.41 4.89 -11.36
N GLY A 76 26.63 4.41 -10.39
CA GLY A 76 26.31 5.15 -9.15
C GLY A 76 25.41 6.37 -9.33
N ALA A 77 24.98 6.68 -10.56
CA ALA A 77 24.18 7.87 -10.83
C ALA A 77 22.75 7.73 -10.29
N VAL A 78 22.31 8.70 -9.49
CA VAL A 78 20.90 8.89 -9.13
C VAL A 78 20.25 9.72 -10.24
N ARG A 79 19.14 9.25 -10.80
CA ARG A 79 18.43 9.98 -11.85
C ARG A 79 17.88 11.29 -11.25
N ALA A 80 18.38 12.42 -11.71
CA ALA A 80 17.88 13.74 -11.33
C ALA A 80 16.43 13.93 -11.81
N PRO A 81 15.62 14.76 -11.12
CA PRO A 81 14.20 14.98 -11.44
C PRO A 81 13.97 15.43 -12.88
#